data_AF-A0A1V5DPK2-F1
#
_entry.id   AF-A0A1V5DPK2-F1
#
_cell.length_a   1.000
_cell.length_b   1.000
_cell.length_c   1.000
_cell.angle_alpha   90.00
_cell.angle_beta   90.00
_cell.angle_gamma   90.00
#
_symmetry.space_group_name_H-M   'P 1'
#
loop_
_entity.id
_entity.type
_entity.pdbx_description
1 polymer ?
#
loop_
_entity_poly.entity_id
_entity_poly.type
_entity_poly.pdbx_seq_one_letter_code
_entity_poly.pdbx_strand_id
1 'polypeptide(L)' 'MPKTITLRIDENVYGLFKTAASAEKRTISNFIEYAALNFLTEESYVSDEEMKDILDDQKLLQSLENAKKDVKKGKYKIVA' A
#
# COMPACT_ATOMS: atom_id res chain seq x y z
N MET A 1 0.39 -28.62 -9.05
CA MET A 1 0.40 -28.28 -10.50
C MET A 1 0.30 -26.77 -10.63
N PRO A 2 1.20 -26.09 -11.37
CA PRO A 2 1.07 -24.65 -11.59
C PRO A 2 -0.20 -24.35 -12.40
N LYS A 3 -0.88 -23.25 -12.07
CA LYS A 3 -2.02 -22.72 -12.80
C LYS A 3 -1.62 -21.38 -13.42
N THR A 4 -2.09 -21.12 -14.63
CA THR A 4 -1.77 -19.88 -15.36
C THR A 4 -2.94 -18.92 -15.27
N ILE A 5 -2.66 -17.68 -14.90
CA ILE A 5 -3.60 -16.57 -14.92
C ILE A 5 -3.32 -15.74 -16.18
N THR A 6 -4.35 -15.49 -16.98
CA THR A 6 -4.27 -14.61 -18.15
C THR A 6 -5.11 -13.37 -17.89
N LEU A 7 -4.53 -12.17 -18.05
CA LEU A 7 -5.19 -10.91 -17.78
C LEU A 7 -5.16 -10.04 -19.04
N ARG A 8 -6.30 -9.43 -19.39
CA ARG A 8 -6.39 -8.39 -20.42
C ARG A 8 -6.48 -7.04 -19.74
N ILE A 9 -5.54 -6.16 -20.04
CA ILE A 9 -5.47 -4.79 -19.52
C ILE A 9 -5.15 -3.84 -20.67
N ASP A 10 -5.46 -2.56 -20.49
CA ASP A 10 -5.02 -1.51 -21.40
C ASP A 10 -3.54 -1.14 -21.19
N GLU A 11 -3.01 -0.36 -22.13
CA GLU A 11 -1.60 0.04 -22.16
C GLU A 11 -1.21 0.90 -20.95
N ASN A 12 -2.12 1.73 -20.43
CA ASN A 12 -1.84 2.61 -19.29
C ASN A 12 -1.66 1.76 -18.02
N VAL A 13 -2.56 0.81 -17.79
CA VAL A 13 -2.48 -0.13 -16.66
C VAL A 13 -1.22 -1.00 -16.78
N TYR A 14 -0.91 -1.48 -17.99
CA TYR A 14 0.34 -2.22 -18.23
C TYR A 14 1.58 -1.38 -17.87
N GLY A 15 1.63 -0.11 -18.29
CA GLY A 15 2.70 0.82 -17.97
C GLY A 15 2.87 1.06 -16.47
N LEU A 16 1.75 1.16 -15.74
CA LEU A 16 1.77 1.27 -14.28
C LEU A 16 2.37 0.03 -13.62
N PHE A 17 1.92 -1.17 -14.00
CA PHE A 17 2.46 -2.42 -13.46
C PHE A 17 3.93 -2.61 -13.79
N LYS A 18 4.35 -2.26 -15.01
CA LYS A 18 5.74 -2.33 -15.42
C LYS A 18 6.63 -1.42 -14.58
N THR A 19 6.18 -0.18 -14.34
CA THR A 19 6.92 0.80 -13.53
C THR A 19 7.04 0.33 -12.09
N ALA A 20 5.94 -0.10 -11.47
CA ALA A 20 5.93 -0.59 -10.09
C ALA A 20 6.80 -1.84 -9.92
N ALA A 21 6.66 -2.83 -10.81
CA ALA A 21 7.47 -4.04 -10.76
C ALA A 21 8.97 -3.75 -10.94
N SER A 22 9.32 -2.78 -11.79
CA SER A 22 10.71 -2.35 -12.01
C SER A 22 11.29 -1.65 -10.78
N ALA A 23 10.51 -0.80 -10.10
CA ALA A 23 10.92 -0.15 -8.86
C ALA A 23 11.26 -1.17 -7.76
N GLU A 24 10.53 -2.28 -7.73
CA GLU A 24 10.74 -3.37 -6.78
C GLU A 24 11.68 -4.49 -7.30
N LYS A 25 12.34 -4.27 -8.44
CA LYS A 25 13.28 -5.23 -9.08
C LYS A 25 12.70 -6.64 -9.26
N ARG A 26 11.42 -6.74 -9.63
CA ARG A 26 10.72 -8.02 -9.85
C ARG A 26 9.97 -8.04 -11.17
N THR A 27 9.55 -9.23 -11.61
CA THR A 27 8.73 -9.36 -12.83
C THR A 27 7.30 -8.87 -12.58
N ILE A 28 6.59 -8.47 -13.63
CA ILE A 28 5.19 -8.04 -13.53
C ILE A 28 4.32 -9.15 -12.91
N SER A 29 4.51 -10.41 -13.33
CA SER A 29 3.77 -11.54 -12.78
C SER A 29 3.99 -11.71 -11.28
N ASN A 30 5.25 -11.62 -10.82
CA ASN A 30 5.57 -11.74 -9.40
C ASN A 30 5.07 -10.53 -8.59
N PHE A 31 5.11 -9.33 -9.16
CA PHE A 31 4.53 -8.14 -8.53
C PHE A 31 3.02 -8.30 -8.31
N ILE A 32 2.27 -8.72 -9.34
CA ILE A 32 0.82 -8.94 -9.24
C ILE A 32 0.50 -10.04 -8.23
N GLU A 33 1.23 -11.15 -8.25
CA GLU A 33 1.07 -12.25 -7.29
C GLU A 33 1.28 -11.77 -5.85
N TYR A 34 2.38 -11.07 -5.59
CA TYR A 34 2.69 -10.54 -4.27
C TYR A 34 1.63 -9.53 -3.81
N ALA A 35 1.24 -8.58 -4.66
CA ALA A 35 0.23 -7.59 -4.32
C ALA A 35 -1.13 -8.23 -4.01
N ALA A 36 -1.54 -9.24 -4.78
CA ALA A 36 -2.79 -9.96 -4.53
C ALA A 36 -2.75 -10.75 -3.23
N LEU A 37 -1.63 -11.44 -2.95
CA LEU A 37 -1.45 -12.14 -1.68
C LEU A 37 -1.44 -11.17 -0.50
N ASN A 38 -0.70 -10.07 -0.62
CA ASN A 38 -0.60 -9.06 0.41
C ASN A 38 -1.96 -8.42 0.70
N PHE A 39 -2.74 -8.08 -0.32
CA PHE A 39 -4.09 -7.55 -0.16
C PHE A 39 -5.01 -8.52 0.59
N LEU A 40 -4.99 -9.81 0.20
CA LEU A 40 -5.79 -10.84 0.87
C LEU A 40 -5.35 -11.09 2.31
N THR A 41 -4.06 -10.96 2.61
CA THR A 41 -3.56 -11.05 3.98
C THR A 41 -3.88 -9.79 4.77
N GLU A 42 -3.70 -8.59 4.22
CA GLU A 42 -3.98 -7.34 4.93
C GLU A 42 -5.46 -7.19 5.30
N GLU A 43 -6.39 -7.54 4.39
CA GLU A 43 -7.82 -7.62 4.72
C GLU A 43 -8.12 -8.61 5.85
N SER A 44 -7.23 -9.57 6.09
CA SER A 44 -7.38 -10.61 7.11
C SER A 44 -6.61 -10.33 8.42
N TYR A 45 -5.80 -9.26 8.50
CA TYR A 45 -4.81 -9.10 9.57
C TYR A 45 -5.01 -7.90 10.50
N VAL A 46 -5.90 -6.96 10.21
CA VAL A 46 -6.24 -5.93 11.20
C VAL A 46 -7.30 -6.51 12.14
N SER A 47 -6.90 -6.85 13.36
CA SER A 47 -7.85 -7.29 14.38
C SER A 47 -8.71 -6.09 14.83
N ASP A 48 -9.99 -6.35 15.12
CA ASP A 48 -10.89 -5.31 15.63
C ASP A 48 -10.36 -4.71 16.94
N GLU A 49 -9.64 -5.50 17.74
CA GLU A 49 -8.97 -5.05 18.96
C GLU A 49 -7.79 -4.11 18.69
N GLU A 50 -6.92 -4.42 17.73
CA GLU A 50 -5.81 -3.53 17.35
C GLU A 50 -6.32 -2.21 16.77
N MET A 51 -7.35 -2.26 15.93
CA MET A 51 -7.98 -1.04 15.41
C MET A 51 -8.64 -0.23 16.53
N LYS A 52 -9.26 -0.88 17.51
CA LYS A 52 -9.83 -0.21 18.67
C LYS A 52 -8.75 0.49 19.51
N ASP A 53 -7.62 -0.17 19.76
CA ASP A 53 -6.51 0.43 20.51
C ASP A 53 -5.94 1.68 19.80
N ILE A 54 -5.86 1.67 18.48
CA ILE A 54 -5.47 2.84 17.68
C ILE A 54 -6.48 3.99 17.83
N LEU A 55 -7.78 3.67 17.79
CA LEU A 55 -8.86 4.66 17.91
C LEU A 55 -9.00 5.23 19.33
N ASP A 56 -8.66 4.44 20.35
CA ASP A 56 -8.68 4.87 21.74
C ASP A 56 -7.46 5.72 22.12
N ASP A 57 -6.35 5.65 21.36
CA ASP A 57 -5.18 6.52 21.54
C ASP A 57 -5.41 7.94 20.97
N GLN A 58 -5.98 8.80 21.81
CA GLN A 58 -6.22 10.21 21.51
C GLN A 58 -4.94 11.00 21.18
N LYS A 59 -3.78 10.63 21.74
CA LYS A 59 -2.51 11.33 21.46
C LYS A 59 -2.03 10.99 20.06
N LEU A 60 -2.10 9.71 19.68
CA LEU A 60 -1.78 9.26 18.34
C LEU A 60 -2.68 9.95 17.31
N LEU A 61 -4.00 9.92 17.50
CA LEU A 61 -4.96 10.56 16.59
C LEU A 61 -4.69 12.06 16.44
N GLN A 62 -4.42 12.76 17.54
CA GLN A 62 -4.12 14.19 17.51
C GLN A 62 -2.80 14.48 16.78
N SER A 63 -1.79 13.63 16.96
CA SER A 63 -0.50 13.76 16.26
C SER A 63 -0.65 13.56 14.75
N LEU A 64 -1.47 12.60 14.31
CA LEU A 64 -1.75 12.33 12.89
C LEU A 64 -2.49 13.50 12.22
N GLU A 65 -3.49 14.07 12.89
CA GLU A 65 -4.21 15.25 12.39
C GLU A 65 -3.30 16.49 12.30
N ASN A 66 -2.39 16.67 13.24
CA ASN A 66 -1.40 17.74 13.18
C ASN A 66 -0.39 17.51 12.04
N ALA A 67 0.11 16.29 11.87
CA ALA A 67 0.99 15.92 10.77
C ALA A 67 0.34 16.19 9.40
N LYS A 68 -0.95 15.84 9.25
CA LYS A 68 -1.74 16.12 8.03
C LYS A 68 -1.84 17.62 7.74
N LYS A 69 -2.02 18.45 8.77
CA LYS A 69 -2.02 19.92 8.63
C LYS A 69 -0.64 20.44 8.25
N ASP A 70 0.42 19.90 8.83
CA ASP A 70 1.79 20.32 8.55
C ASP A 70 2.23 19.96 7.13
N VAL A 71 1.88 18.76 6.64
CA VAL A 71 2.10 18.37 5.23
C VAL A 71 1.36 19.32 4.28
N LYS A 72 0.08 19.62 4.55
CA LYS A 72 -0.69 20.61 3.76
C LYS A 72 -0.07 22.01 3.77
N LYS A 73 0.63 22.38 4.85
CA LYS A 73 1.33 23.66 4.98
C LYS A 73 2.76 23.61 4.43
N GLY A 74 3.19 22.51 3.81
CA GLY A 74 4.55 22.33 3.30
C GLY A 74 5.62 22.20 4.37
N LYS A 75 5.24 21.92 5.62
CA LYS A 75 6.16 21.80 6.76
C LYS A 75 6.71 20.37 6.86
N TYR A 76 7.51 19.97 5.89
CA TYR A 76 8.22 18.71 5.91
C TYR A 76 9.58 18.85 5.23
N LYS A 77 10.49 17.94 5.54
CA LYS A 77 11.79 17.85 4.89
C LYS A 77 11.88 16.47 4.25
N ILE A 78 12.12 16.43 2.94
CA ILE A 78 12.47 15.20 2.24
C ILE A 78 13.95 14.94 2.51
N VAL A 79 14.26 13.77 3.03
CA VAL A 79 15.63 13.31 3.26
C VAL A 79 15.88 12.17 2.29
N ALA A 80 16.91 12.31 1.46
CA ALA A 80 17.32 11.35 0.43
C ALA A 80 18.50 10.51 0.92
#